data_AF-A0AAV6WTM3-F1
#
_entry.id   AF-A0AAV6WTM3-F1
#
_cell.length_a   1.000
_cell.length_b   1.000
_cell.length_c   1.000
_cell.angle_alpha   90.00
_cell.angle_beta   90.00
_cell.angle_gamma   90.00
#
_symmetry.space_group_name_H-M   'P 1'
#
loop_
_entity.id
_entity.type
_entity.pdbx_description
1 polymer ?
#
loop_
_entity_poly.entity_id
_entity_poly.type
_entity_poly.pdbx_seq_one_letter_code
_entity_poly.pdbx_strand_id
1 'polypeptide(L)'
;MNFHFQKSSSCPEKYTLSESGWLNVTNPDGPTFCEKGGCVDHTRAVLLCIEHVKRDYWFENNATVKNLYDTINLGCNSSQGFTGASLHSSHGFRLNSAPIITALSATALLFITLS
;
A
#
# COMPACT_ATOMS: atom_id res chain seq x y z
N MET A 1 -3.90 -9.71 25.29
CA MET A 1 -4.85 -10.46 24.44
C MET A 1 -4.21 -10.47 23.07
N ASN A 2 -3.80 -11.63 22.55
CA ASN A 2 -3.20 -11.69 21.21
C ASN A 2 -4.34 -11.81 20.19
N PHE A 3 -4.61 -10.74 19.46
CA PHE A 3 -5.55 -10.80 18.33
C PHE A 3 -4.85 -11.49 17.16
N HIS A 4 -5.22 -12.74 16.91
CA HIS A 4 -4.88 -13.43 15.67
C HIS A 4 -5.90 -13.03 14.61
N PHE A 5 -5.47 -12.24 13.62
CA PHE A 5 -6.38 -11.67 12.63
C PHE A 5 -6.69 -12.61 11.46
N GLN A 6 -5.99 -13.76 11.35
CA GLN A 6 -6.20 -14.75 10.30
C GLN A 6 -6.40 -16.16 10.86
N LYS A 7 -7.56 -16.75 10.54
CA LYS A 7 -7.72 -18.20 10.48
C LYS A 7 -8.42 -18.53 9.18
N SER A 8 -7.63 -18.85 8.15
CA SER A 8 -8.15 -19.38 6.88
C SER A 8 -7.59 -20.77 6.64
N SER A 9 -8.43 -21.73 6.27
CA SER A 9 -7.97 -23.05 5.81
C SER A 9 -7.13 -22.96 4.53
N SER A 10 -7.22 -21.84 3.79
CA SER A 10 -6.45 -21.59 2.58
C SER A 10 -5.09 -20.95 2.84
N CYS A 11 -4.76 -20.61 4.10
CA CYS A 11 -3.49 -19.96 4.43
C CYS A 11 -2.75 -20.65 5.58
N PRO A 12 -1.52 -21.14 5.35
CA PRO A 12 -0.71 -21.71 6.41
C PRO A 12 -0.57 -20.77 7.60
N GLU A 13 -0.60 -21.31 8.82
CA GLU A 13 -0.50 -20.51 10.05
C GLU A 13 0.78 -19.67 10.12
N LYS A 14 1.85 -20.07 9.43
CA LYS A 14 3.09 -19.29 9.34
C LYS A 14 2.91 -17.90 8.71
N TYR A 15 1.85 -17.70 7.92
CA TYR A 15 1.54 -16.41 7.29
C TYR A 15 0.47 -15.60 8.03
N THR A 16 0.08 -16.04 9.23
CA THR A 16 -0.96 -15.39 10.03
C THR A 16 -0.57 -13.94 10.35
N LEU A 17 -1.42 -13.00 9.93
CA LEU A 17 -1.30 -11.62 10.37
C LEU A 17 -1.56 -11.54 11.89
N SER A 18 -0.59 -10.97 12.61
CA SER A 18 -0.69 -10.71 14.05
C SER A 18 -0.46 -9.22 14.35
N GLU A 19 -0.62 -8.83 15.62
CA GLU A 19 -0.35 -7.47 16.07
C GLU A 19 1.10 -7.02 15.83
N SER A 20 2.04 -7.96 15.62
CA SER A 20 3.43 -7.65 15.27
C SER A 20 3.58 -6.90 13.94
N GLY A 21 2.53 -6.89 13.09
CA GLY A 21 2.50 -6.17 11.83
C GLY A 21 3.32 -6.80 10.71
N TRP A 22 3.76 -8.05 10.86
CA TRP A 22 4.42 -8.78 9.78
C TRP A 22 3.88 -10.19 9.62
N LEU A 23 3.82 -10.66 8.37
CA LEU A 23 3.24 -11.95 7.95
C LEU A 23 4.28 -13.07 7.85
N ASN A 24 5.56 -12.83 8.19
CA ASN A 24 6.65 -13.81 8.04
C ASN A 24 6.78 -14.41 6.62
N VAL A 25 6.44 -13.65 5.57
CA VAL A 25 6.55 -14.10 4.18
C VAL A 25 7.94 -13.80 3.64
N THR A 26 8.74 -14.84 3.41
CA THR A 26 10.08 -14.68 2.82
C THR A 26 10.01 -14.60 1.29
N ASN A 27 11.13 -14.24 0.63
CA ASN A 27 11.18 -14.23 -0.84
C ASN A 27 10.77 -15.58 -1.47
N PRO A 28 11.26 -16.74 -0.98
CA PRO A 28 10.82 -18.06 -1.46
C PRO A 28 9.33 -18.36 -1.24
N ASP A 29 8.73 -17.80 -0.19
CA ASP A 29 7.30 -17.99 0.12
C ASP A 29 6.38 -17.16 -0.79
N GLY A 30 6.92 -16.10 -1.39
CA GLY A 30 6.18 -15.11 -2.16
C GLY A 30 5.28 -15.70 -3.24
N PRO A 31 5.78 -16.56 -4.14
CA PRO A 31 4.96 -17.17 -5.19
C PRO A 31 3.70 -17.86 -4.65
N THR A 32 3.83 -18.69 -3.62
CA THR A 32 2.69 -19.40 -3.00
C THR A 32 1.78 -18.46 -2.23
N PHE A 33 2.34 -17.48 -1.52
CA PHE A 33 1.54 -16.49 -0.79
C PHE A 33 0.66 -15.65 -1.75
N CYS A 34 1.20 -15.30 -2.91
CA CYS A 34 0.57 -14.45 -3.93
C CYS A 34 -0.40 -15.19 -4.86
N GLU A 35 -0.62 -16.49 -4.67
CA GLU A 35 -1.60 -17.25 -5.44
C GLU A 35 -3.00 -16.64 -5.30
N LYS A 36 -3.66 -16.42 -6.44
CA LYS A 36 -5.02 -15.88 -6.50
C LYS A 36 -5.99 -16.82 -5.76
N GLY A 37 -6.85 -16.26 -4.92
CA GLY A 37 -7.75 -17.02 -4.05
C GLY A 37 -7.08 -17.63 -2.82
N GLY A 38 -5.77 -17.43 -2.66
CA GLY A 38 -4.98 -17.93 -1.53
C GLY A 38 -4.81 -16.91 -0.40
N CYS A 39 -3.64 -16.93 0.23
CA CYS A 39 -3.29 -16.08 1.38
C CYS A 39 -3.39 -14.60 1.10
N VAL A 40 -2.97 -14.14 -0.09
CA VAL A 40 -2.93 -12.72 -0.42
C VAL A 40 -4.32 -12.07 -0.35
N ASP A 41 -5.34 -12.73 -0.89
CA ASP A 41 -6.70 -12.19 -0.93
C ASP A 41 -7.33 -12.20 0.46
N HIS A 42 -7.12 -13.28 1.21
CA HIS A 42 -7.56 -13.36 2.60
C HIS A 42 -6.89 -12.28 3.47
N THR A 43 -5.58 -12.10 3.32
CA THR A 43 -4.83 -11.08 4.07
C THR A 43 -5.32 -9.67 3.76
N ARG A 44 -5.56 -9.36 2.48
CA ARG A 44 -6.11 -8.06 2.08
C ARG A 44 -7.51 -7.82 2.67
N ALA A 45 -8.37 -8.85 2.69
CA ALA A 45 -9.70 -8.74 3.30
C ALA A 45 -9.64 -8.45 4.81
N VAL A 46 -8.70 -9.08 5.52
CA VAL A 46 -8.46 -8.81 6.95
C VAL A 46 -7.96 -7.38 7.17
N LEU A 47 -6.98 -6.92 6.37
CA LEU A 47 -6.46 -5.56 6.45
C LEU A 47 -7.58 -4.52 6.20
N LEU A 48 -8.43 -4.76 5.21
CA LEU A 48 -9.59 -3.91 4.92
C LEU A 48 -10.59 -3.88 6.08
N CYS A 49 -10.84 -5.03 6.72
CA CYS A 49 -11.67 -5.10 7.93
C CYS A 49 -11.12 -4.24 9.06
N ILE A 50 -9.81 -4.32 9.32
CA ILE A 50 -9.13 -3.50 10.34
C ILE A 50 -9.30 -2.01 10.02
N GLU A 51 -9.06 -1.61 8.77
CA GLU A 51 -9.23 -0.21 8.33
C GLU A 51 -10.67 0.30 8.52
N HIS A 52 -11.67 -0.53 8.24
CA HIS A 52 -13.08 -0.17 8.44
C HIS A 52 -13.48 -0.04 9.91
N VAL A 53 -12.96 -0.91 10.78
CA VAL A 53 -13.28 -0.86 12.22
C VAL A 53 -12.48 0.22 12.94
N LYS A 54 -11.21 0.42 12.56
CA LYS A 54 -10.30 1.41 13.14
C LYS A 54 -9.35 1.95 12.08
N ARG A 55 -9.73 3.08 11.49
CA ARG A 55 -8.99 3.74 10.40
C ARG A 55 -7.54 4.07 10.77
N ASP A 56 -7.30 4.49 12.01
CA ASP A 56 -5.98 4.88 12.51
C ASP A 56 -5.28 3.74 13.28
N TYR A 57 -5.42 2.49 12.80
CA TYR A 57 -4.77 1.34 13.40
C TYR A 57 -3.28 1.28 13.05
N TRP A 58 -2.43 1.18 14.08
CA TRP A 58 -1.01 0.88 13.98
C TRP A 58 -0.72 -0.48 14.61
N PHE A 59 0.09 -1.27 13.92
CA PHE A 59 0.65 -2.51 14.43
C PHE A 59 1.81 -2.21 15.40
N GLU A 60 2.24 -3.20 16.19
CA GLU A 60 3.31 -3.05 17.19
C GLU A 60 4.66 -2.65 16.56
N ASN A 61 4.91 -3.03 15.31
CA ASN A 61 6.07 -2.60 14.56
C ASN A 61 5.97 -1.15 14.03
N ASN A 62 4.91 -0.41 14.36
CA ASN A 62 4.58 0.91 13.82
C ASN A 62 4.26 0.91 12.31
N ALA A 63 3.89 -0.23 11.73
CA ALA A 63 3.31 -0.25 10.39
C ALA A 63 1.84 0.18 10.46
N THR A 64 1.39 0.94 9.46
CA THR A 64 -0.04 1.18 9.22
C THR A 64 -0.65 0.06 8.38
N VAL A 65 -1.98 -0.04 8.34
CA VAL A 65 -2.67 -0.94 7.39
C VAL A 65 -2.20 -0.69 5.95
N LYS A 66 -2.06 0.59 5.56
CA LYS A 66 -1.54 0.97 4.24
C LYS A 66 -0.13 0.42 4.01
N ASN A 67 0.74 0.46 5.01
CA ASN A 67 2.08 -0.07 4.88
C ASN A 67 2.10 -1.57 4.58
N LEU A 68 1.24 -2.34 5.25
CA LEU A 68 1.15 -3.77 4.98
C LEU A 68 0.55 -4.05 3.61
N TYR A 69 -0.44 -3.27 3.19
CA TYR A 69 -1.01 -3.36 1.85
C TYR A 69 0.05 -3.08 0.77
N ASP A 70 0.83 -2.01 0.94
CA ASP A 70 1.93 -1.66 0.03
C ASP A 70 3.02 -2.75 0.03
N THR A 71 3.32 -3.33 1.21
CA THR A 71 4.30 -4.42 1.32
C THR A 71 3.86 -5.65 0.55
N ILE A 72 2.59 -6.04 0.69
CA ILE A 72 2.00 -7.15 -0.08
C ILE A 72 2.03 -6.82 -1.58
N ASN A 73 1.73 -5.58 -1.96
CA ASN A 73 1.71 -5.16 -3.35
C ASN A 73 3.10 -5.24 -3.99
N LEU A 74 4.14 -4.76 -3.29
CA LEU A 74 5.53 -4.93 -3.74
C LEU A 74 5.92 -6.41 -3.77
N GLY A 75 5.62 -7.16 -2.72
CA GLY A 75 5.99 -8.58 -2.62
C GLY A 75 5.41 -9.45 -3.73
N CYS A 76 4.18 -9.17 -4.17
CA CYS A 76 3.50 -9.94 -5.21
C CYS A 76 3.72 -9.45 -6.63
N ASN A 77 3.97 -8.14 -6.83
CA ASN A 77 3.98 -7.54 -8.17
C ASN A 77 5.34 -6.97 -8.60
N SER A 78 6.33 -6.91 -7.70
CA SER A 78 7.69 -6.47 -8.01
C SER A 78 8.62 -7.66 -8.24
N SER A 79 9.62 -7.48 -9.10
CA SER A 79 10.73 -8.44 -9.27
C SER A 79 11.58 -8.61 -8.00
N GLN A 80 11.50 -7.65 -7.06
CA GLN A 80 12.17 -7.73 -5.76
C GLN A 80 11.56 -8.81 -4.85
N GLY A 81 10.27 -9.11 -4.99
CA GLY A 81 9.54 -10.00 -4.08
C GLY A 81 9.51 -9.51 -2.63
N PHE A 82 9.22 -10.42 -1.70
CA PHE A 82 9.22 -10.11 -0.27
C PHE A 82 10.63 -10.02 0.30
N THR A 83 10.85 -9.09 1.23
CA THR A 83 12.14 -8.84 1.89
C THR A 83 12.25 -9.45 3.28
N GLY A 84 11.17 -10.01 3.83
CA GLY A 84 11.12 -10.44 5.22
C GLY A 84 10.78 -9.33 6.23
N ALA A 85 10.48 -8.11 5.78
CA ALA A 85 10.12 -6.98 6.63
C ALA A 85 8.93 -6.19 6.05
N SER A 86 8.13 -5.60 6.94
CA SER A 86 7.10 -4.62 6.58
C SER A 86 7.73 -3.32 6.10
N LEU A 87 7.12 -2.69 5.09
CA LEU A 87 7.42 -1.30 4.78
C LEU A 87 7.01 -0.39 5.94
N HIS A 88 7.75 0.70 6.09
CA HIS A 88 7.33 1.81 6.94
C HIS A 88 7.39 3.06 6.07
N SER A 89 6.26 3.71 5.86
CA SER A 89 6.28 4.99 5.18
C SER A 89 6.95 5.99 6.11
N SER A 90 8.08 6.56 5.68
CA SER A 90 8.49 7.86 6.18
C SER A 90 7.40 8.86 5.77
N HIS A 91 6.78 9.52 6.75
CA HIS A 91 5.81 10.58 6.47
C HIS A 91 6.49 11.67 5.62
N GLY A 92 6.24 11.70 4.30
CA GLY A 92 6.75 12.78 3.44
C GLY A 92 6.85 12.47 1.95
N PHE A 93 5.73 12.56 1.23
CA PHE A 93 5.75 13.19 -0.09
C PHE A 93 4.46 13.99 -0.26
N ARG A 94 4.51 15.30 0.04
CA ARG A 94 3.54 16.24 -0.54
C ARG A 94 4.00 16.51 -1.96
N LEU A 95 3.37 15.87 -2.95
CA LEU A 95 3.40 16.41 -4.32
C LEU A 95 2.54 17.66 -4.31
N ASN A 96 3.19 18.82 -4.22
CA ASN A 96 2.58 20.08 -4.60
C ASN A 96 2.37 20.02 -6.12
N SER A 97 1.17 19.62 -6.56
CA SER A 97 0.75 19.85 -7.94
C SER A 97 0.48 21.35 -8.09
N ALA A 98 1.53 22.13 -8.34
CA ALA A 98 1.34 23.50 -8.78
C ALA A 98 0.57 23.46 -10.11
N PRO A 99 -0.57 24.16 -10.26
CA PRO A 99 -1.20 24.27 -11.56
C PRO A 99 -0.23 25.02 -12.46
N ILE A 100 0.09 24.44 -13.61
CA ILE A 100 0.81 25.11 -14.68
C ILE A 100 -0.14 26.22 -15.19
N ILE A 101 -0.07 27.40 -14.59
CA ILE A 101 -0.67 28.59 -15.17
C ILE A 101 0.25 28.95 -16.34
N THR A 102 -0.08 28.43 -17.52
CA THR A 102 0.52 28.91 -18.76
C THR A 102 0.16 30.38 -18.90
N ALA A 103 1.13 31.26 -18.67
CA ALA A 103 1.01 32.68 -18.96
C ALA A 103 0.76 32.83 -20.46
N LEU A 104 -0.48 33.12 -20.85
CA LEU A 104 -0.80 33.53 -22.21
C LEU A 104 -0.13 34.88 -22.43
N SER A 105 0.99 34.85 -23.14
CA SER A 105 1.75 36.00 -23.61
C SER A 105 0.82 36.96 -24.35
N ALA A 106 0.61 38.15 -23.77
CA ALA A 106 -0.13 39.24 -24.38
C ALA A 106 0.67 39.89 -25.52
N THR A 107 0.78 39.20 -26.66
CA THR A 107 1.34 39.76 -27.88
C THR A 107 0.45 39.45 -29.07
N ALA A 108 -0.70 40.13 -29.16
CA ALA A 108 -1.48 40.21 -30.40
C ALA A 108 -2.52 41.34 -30.33
N LEU A 109 -2.08 42.60 -30.17
CA LEU A 109 -2.90 43.75 -30.56
C LEU A 109 -1.99 44.84 -31.14
N LEU A 110 -1.37 44.53 -32.28
CA LEU A 110 -0.97 45.51 -33.28
C LEU A 110 -1.51 44.98 -34.61
N PHE A 111 -2.06 45.88 -35.43
CA PHE A 111 -2.84 45.62 -36.65
C PHE A 111 -4.25 45.06 -36.31
N ILE A 112 -5.39 45.77 -36.39
CA ILE A 112 -5.92 46.60 -37.47
C ILE A 112 -7.06 47.47 -36.89
N THR A 113 -6.96 48.79 -36.89
CA THR A 113 -8.14 49.67 -37.01
C THR A 113 -7.83 50.76 -38.03
N LEU A 114 -8.11 50.46 -39.29
CA LEU A 114 -8.27 51.42 -40.37
C LEU A 114 -9.75 51.85 -40.34
N SER A 115 -10.04 53.10 -39.99
CA SER A 115 -11.18 53.95 -40.43
C SER A 115 -11.23 55.20 -39.55
#